data_AF-A0A3S9PGM9-F1
#
_entry.id   AF-A0A3S9PGM9-F1
#
_cell.length_a   1.000
_cell.length_b   1.000
_cell.length_c   1.000
_cell.angle_alpha   90.00
_cell.angle_beta   90.00
_cell.angle_gamma   90.00
#
_symmetry.space_group_name_H-M   'P 1'
#
loop_
_entity.id
_entity.type
_entity.pdbx_description
1 polymer ?
#
loop_
_entity_poly.entity_id
_entity_poly.type
_entity_poly.pdbx_seq_one_letter_code
_entity_poly.pdbx_strand_id
1 'polypeptide(L)'
;MMKRIARCVFGYVLTNAVVWTAVQALVPGALGEPALWRRPFRDLILSCLAPGTLILVGIPSILIALLIGIIRTRLDQAEIRFLALFLLVLPTWWFFFANTPVLLWSQLVVQAVFALAVMPVRLVPRWSGE
;
A
#
# COMPACT_ATOMS: atom_id res chain seq x y z
N MET A 1 6.27 -1.93 -20.28
CA MET A 1 5.85 -0.96 -19.25
C MET A 1 4.59 -1.42 -18.49
N MET A 2 3.46 -1.69 -19.16
CA MET A 2 2.21 -2.17 -18.52
C MET A 2 2.38 -3.33 -17.53
N LYS A 3 3.11 -4.40 -17.90
CA LYS A 3 3.36 -5.56 -17.00
C LYS A 3 4.02 -5.16 -15.67
N ARG A 4 4.84 -4.11 -15.66
CA ARG A 4 5.57 -3.63 -14.46
C ARG A 4 4.68 -2.74 -13.59
N ILE A 5 3.84 -1.91 -14.21
CA ILE A 5 2.79 -1.14 -13.53
C ILE A 5 1.80 -2.10 -12.86
N ALA A 6 1.31 -3.10 -13.60
CA ALA A 6 0.39 -4.10 -13.08
C ALA A 6 0.99 -4.85 -11.89
N ARG A 7 2.28 -5.22 -11.93
CA ARG A 7 2.98 -5.83 -10.78
C ARG A 7 3.09 -4.89 -9.58
N CYS A 8 3.33 -3.61 -9.80
CA CYS A 8 3.39 -2.61 -8.72
C CYS A 8 2.03 -2.47 -8.03
N VAL A 9 0.98 -2.26 -8.82
CA VAL A 9 -0.41 -2.15 -8.34
C VAL A 9 -0.83 -3.44 -7.63
N PHE A 10 -0.58 -4.59 -8.23
CA PHE A 10 -0.90 -5.89 -7.63
C PHE A 10 -0.12 -6.11 -6.32
N GLY A 11 1.16 -5.76 -6.27
CA GLY A 11 1.96 -5.81 -5.06
C GLY A 11 1.40 -4.94 -3.94
N TYR A 12 0.95 -3.73 -4.26
CA TYR A 12 0.31 -2.84 -3.29
C TYR A 12 -1.00 -3.43 -2.76
N VAL A 13 -1.87 -3.89 -3.66
CA VAL A 13 -3.16 -4.51 -3.29
C VAL A 13 -2.95 -5.75 -2.44
N LEU A 14 -1.97 -6.59 -2.79
CA LEU A 14 -1.63 -7.79 -2.03
C LEU A 14 -1.09 -7.44 -0.65
N THR A 15 -0.16 -6.49 -0.54
CA THR A 15 0.33 -6.01 0.76
C THR A 15 -0.80 -5.47 1.62
N ASN A 16 -1.69 -4.67 1.04
CA ASN A 16 -2.84 -4.13 1.75
C ASN A 16 -3.75 -5.27 2.27
N ALA A 17 -4.07 -6.25 1.43
CA ALA A 17 -4.89 -7.40 1.82
C ALA A 17 -4.24 -8.25 2.93
N VAL A 18 -2.93 -8.51 2.83
CA VAL A 18 -2.19 -9.32 3.81
C VAL A 18 -2.15 -8.62 5.16
N VAL A 19 -1.77 -7.34 5.19
CA VAL A 19 -1.70 -6.57 6.45
C VAL A 19 -3.08 -6.43 7.08
N TRP A 20 -4.12 -6.17 6.29
CA TRP A 20 -5.49 -6.11 6.79
C TRP A 20 -5.94 -7.42 7.44
N THR A 21 -5.65 -8.54 6.78
CA THR A 21 -5.98 -9.87 7.31
C THR A 21 -5.22 -10.14 8.61
N ALA A 22 -3.94 -9.76 8.66
CA ALA A 22 -3.12 -9.91 9.87
C ALA A 22 -3.63 -9.03 11.03
N VAL A 23 -3.98 -7.77 10.77
CA VAL A 23 -4.54 -6.86 11.79
C VAL A 23 -5.84 -7.41 12.37
N GLN A 24 -6.73 -7.95 11.53
CA GLN A 24 -7.97 -8.57 12.00
C GLN A 24 -7.77 -9.88 12.76
N ALA A 25 -6.76 -10.66 12.42
CA ALA A 25 -6.39 -11.85 13.17
C ALA A 25 -5.83 -11.50 14.56
N LEU A 26 -5.00 -10.45 14.64
CA LEU A 26 -4.29 -10.06 15.85
C LEU A 26 -5.12 -9.17 16.77
N VAL A 27 -6.09 -8.43 16.23
CA VAL A 27 -6.95 -7.52 16.99
C VAL A 27 -8.43 -7.84 16.69
N PRO A 28 -9.00 -8.87 17.33
CA PRO A 28 -10.40 -9.22 17.15
C PRO A 28 -11.30 -8.05 17.56
N GLY A 29 -12.19 -7.61 16.67
CA GLY A 29 -13.11 -6.51 16.95
C GLY A 29 -12.57 -5.10 16.72
N ALA A 30 -11.35 -4.94 16.19
CA ALA A 30 -10.73 -3.64 15.91
C ALA A 30 -11.55 -2.70 15.00
N LEU A 31 -12.55 -3.25 14.30
CA LEU A 31 -13.36 -2.56 13.30
C LEU A 31 -14.86 -2.70 13.56
N GLY A 32 -15.28 -3.21 14.72
CA GLY A 32 -16.68 -3.27 15.13
C GLY A 32 -17.58 -4.25 14.34
N GLU A 33 -17.05 -4.97 13.35
CA GLU A 33 -17.84 -5.88 12.51
C GLU A 33 -17.51 -7.36 12.74
N PRO A 34 -18.48 -8.28 12.53
CA PRO A 34 -18.30 -9.71 12.74
C PRO A 34 -17.16 -10.26 11.87
N ALA A 35 -16.45 -11.23 12.45
CA ALA A 35 -15.20 -11.79 11.97
C ALA A 35 -15.13 -11.97 10.43
N LEU A 36 -14.14 -11.34 9.79
CA LEU A 36 -13.89 -11.36 8.34
C LEU A 36 -13.99 -12.74 7.68
N TRP A 37 -13.66 -13.79 8.42
CA TRP A 37 -13.66 -15.19 7.99
C TRP A 37 -15.03 -15.72 7.59
N ARG A 38 -16.13 -15.04 7.98
CA ARG A 38 -17.50 -15.40 7.57
C ARG A 38 -17.99 -14.67 6.33
N ARG A 39 -17.26 -13.65 5.85
CA ARG A 39 -17.69 -12.89 4.66
C ARG A 39 -17.21 -13.59 3.39
N PRO A 40 -18.02 -13.59 2.32
CA PRO A 40 -17.56 -14.08 1.03
C PRO A 40 -16.34 -13.24 0.59
N PHE A 41 -15.39 -13.86 -0.12
CA PHE A 41 -14.11 -13.25 -0.49
C PHE A 41 -14.26 -11.89 -1.21
N ARG A 42 -15.33 -11.73 -1.99
CA ARG A 42 -15.69 -10.46 -2.63
C ARG A 42 -15.94 -9.34 -1.62
N ASP A 43 -16.68 -9.62 -0.55
CA ASP A 43 -17.03 -8.65 0.49
C ASP A 43 -15.84 -8.36 1.40
N LEU A 44 -14.95 -9.35 1.62
CA LEU A 44 -13.64 -9.14 2.24
C LEU A 44 -12.81 -8.14 1.43
N ILE A 45 -12.70 -8.34 0.11
CA ILE A 45 -11.99 -7.42 -0.78
C ILE A 45 -12.63 -6.03 -0.75
N LEU A 46 -13.95 -5.92 -0.88
CA LEU A 46 -14.67 -4.64 -0.85
C LEU A 46 -14.56 -3.92 0.50
N SER A 47 -14.53 -4.66 1.61
CA SER A 47 -14.35 -4.10 2.96
C SER A 47 -12.92 -3.59 3.18
N CYS A 48 -11.91 -4.32 2.68
CA CYS A 48 -10.50 -3.88 2.66
C CYS A 48 -10.27 -2.73 1.67
N LEU A 49 -11.15 -2.58 0.68
CA LEU A 49 -11.22 -1.49 -0.30
C LEU A 49 -12.29 -0.47 0.08
N ALA A 50 -12.64 -0.31 1.38
CA ALA A 50 -13.66 0.64 1.83
C ALA A 50 -13.56 1.92 0.98
N PRO A 51 -14.62 2.31 0.24
CA PRO A 51 -14.47 3.21 -0.92
C PRO A 51 -13.68 4.49 -0.61
N GLY A 52 -13.84 5.01 0.62
CA GLY A 52 -13.07 6.14 1.12
C GLY A 52 -11.57 5.87 1.28
N THR A 53 -11.15 4.74 1.84
CA THR A 53 -9.72 4.44 2.08
C THR A 53 -8.98 4.16 0.78
N LEU A 54 -9.62 3.50 -0.19
CA LEU A 54 -9.00 3.29 -1.50
C LEU A 54 -8.77 4.63 -2.22
N ILE A 55 -9.78 5.49 -2.24
CA ILE A 55 -9.72 6.77 -2.96
C ILE A 55 -8.75 7.74 -2.27
N LEU A 56 -8.81 7.84 -0.94
CA LEU A 56 -8.04 8.82 -0.17
C LEU A 56 -6.59 8.38 0.08
N VAL A 57 -6.33 7.07 0.10
CA VAL A 57 -5.00 6.52 0.47
C VAL A 57 -4.46 5.64 -0.64
N GLY A 58 -5.23 4.65 -1.10
CA GLY A 58 -4.79 3.68 -2.09
C GLY A 58 -4.34 4.30 -3.42
N ILE A 59 -5.17 5.14 -4.02
CA ILE A 59 -4.87 5.80 -5.30
C ILE A 59 -3.64 6.72 -5.17
N PRO A 60 -3.57 7.65 -4.19
CA PRO A 60 -2.38 8.47 -3.99
C PRO A 60 -1.11 7.64 -3.75
N SER A 61 -1.17 6.59 -2.93
CA SER A 61 -0.03 5.72 -2.66
C SER A 61 0.46 5.00 -3.92
N ILE A 62 -0.45 4.53 -4.78
CA ILE A 62 -0.09 3.92 -6.06
C ILE A 62 0.56 4.96 -6.98
N LEU A 63 0.03 6.19 -7.06
CA LEU A 63 0.61 7.26 -7.87
C LEU A 63 2.03 7.61 -7.42
N ILE A 64 2.24 7.76 -6.11
CA ILE A 64 3.57 7.99 -5.52
C ILE A 64 4.51 6.82 -5.85
N ALA A 65 4.05 5.59 -5.69
CA ALA A 65 4.82 4.40 -6.02
C ALA A 65 5.24 4.36 -7.50
N LEU A 66 4.35 4.75 -8.40
CA LEU A 66 4.65 4.83 -9.83
C LEU A 66 5.66 5.94 -10.15
N LEU A 67 5.51 7.12 -9.55
CA LEU A 67 6.47 8.23 -9.70
C LEU A 67 7.87 7.83 -9.22
N ILE A 68 7.97 7.19 -8.05
CA ILE A 68 9.24 6.69 -7.52
C ILE A 68 9.84 5.63 -8.45
N GLY A 69 9.01 4.71 -8.96
CA GLY A 69 9.44 3.69 -9.91
C GLY A 69 9.93 4.23 -11.26
N ILE A 70 9.58 5.49 -11.60
CA ILE A 70 10.10 6.23 -12.76
C ILE A 70 11.41 6.95 -12.40
N ILE A 71 11.45 7.66 -11.27
CA ILE A 71 12.57 8.54 -10.85
C ILE A 71 13.79 7.74 -10.34
N ARG A 72 13.60 6.50 -9.88
CA ARG A 72 14.64 5.60 -9.36
C ARG A 72 15.86 5.34 -10.25
N THR A 73 15.89 5.80 -11.50
CA THR A 73 17.07 5.63 -12.36
C THR A 73 18.29 6.38 -11.83
N ARG A 74 18.11 7.33 -10.90
CA ARG A 74 19.18 8.15 -10.31
C ARG A 74 19.46 7.89 -8.83
N LEU A 75 18.77 6.94 -8.19
CA LEU A 75 18.82 6.71 -6.75
C LEU A 75 19.18 5.27 -6.41
N ASP A 76 19.87 5.09 -5.30
CA ASP A 76 20.21 3.78 -4.76
C ASP A 76 18.99 3.07 -4.15
N GLN A 77 19.09 1.74 -4.00
CA GLN A 77 17.97 0.94 -3.48
C GLN A 77 17.52 1.37 -2.08
N ALA A 78 18.47 1.71 -1.20
CA ALA A 78 18.17 2.19 0.14
C ALA A 78 17.44 3.55 0.09
N GLU A 79 17.94 4.48 -0.71
CA GLU A 79 17.33 5.81 -0.90
C GLU A 79 15.91 5.72 -1.43
N ILE A 80 15.66 4.82 -2.40
CA ILE A 80 14.32 4.59 -2.93
C ILE A 80 13.36 4.07 -1.87
N ARG A 81 13.82 3.16 -0.99
CA ARG A 81 13.01 2.62 0.10
C ARG A 81 12.69 3.69 1.14
N PHE A 82 13.67 4.51 1.51
CA PHE A 82 13.45 5.64 2.43
C PHE A 82 12.52 6.69 1.83
N LEU A 83 12.72 7.05 0.57
CA LEU A 83 11.86 7.99 -0.14
C LEU A 83 10.42 7.45 -0.25
N ALA A 84 10.27 6.16 -0.58
CA ALA A 84 8.98 5.51 -0.60
C ALA A 84 8.32 5.51 0.77
N LEU A 85 9.05 5.14 1.83
CA LEU A 85 8.52 5.13 3.19
C LEU A 85 8.03 6.53 3.59
N PHE A 86 8.82 7.56 3.33
CA PHE A 86 8.49 8.94 3.67
C PHE A 86 7.26 9.44 2.90
N LEU A 87 7.25 9.29 1.57
CA LEU A 87 6.17 9.80 0.73
C LEU A 87 4.87 9.02 0.88
N LEU A 88 4.95 7.70 1.08
CA LEU A 88 3.76 6.86 1.23
C LEU A 88 3.05 7.05 2.57
N VAL A 89 3.71 7.64 3.58
CA VAL A 89 3.03 8.05 4.81
C VAL A 89 2.10 9.24 4.56
N LEU A 90 2.42 10.13 3.60
CA LEU A 90 1.65 11.35 3.35
C LEU A 90 0.15 11.06 3.17
N PRO A 91 -0.32 10.16 2.28
CA PRO A 91 -1.74 9.85 2.11
C PRO A 91 -2.46 9.38 3.37
N THR A 92 -1.75 8.93 4.41
CA THR A 92 -2.37 8.46 5.66
C THR A 92 -2.77 9.59 6.60
N TRP A 93 -2.39 10.85 6.29
CA TRP A 93 -2.64 12.03 7.13
C TRP A 93 -4.13 12.22 7.49
N TRP A 94 -5.04 11.83 6.61
CA TRP A 94 -6.48 11.97 6.81
C TRP A 94 -6.99 11.20 8.05
N PHE A 95 -6.36 10.08 8.41
CA PHE A 95 -6.80 9.29 9.57
C PHE A 95 -6.55 9.98 10.91
N PHE A 96 -5.61 10.94 10.96
CA PHE A 96 -5.43 11.79 12.14
C PHE A 96 -6.69 12.65 12.40
N PHE A 97 -7.31 13.16 11.34
CA PHE A 97 -8.54 13.95 11.43
C PHE A 97 -9.78 13.08 11.68
N ALA A 98 -9.80 11.86 11.15
CA ALA A 98 -10.90 10.92 11.34
C ALA A 98 -10.91 10.24 12.73
N ASN A 99 -9.91 10.49 13.59
CA ASN A 99 -9.76 9.88 14.92
C ASN A 99 -9.93 8.35 14.94
N THR A 100 -9.38 7.67 13.93
CA THR A 100 -9.47 6.21 13.77
C THR A 100 -8.08 5.59 13.91
N PRO A 101 -7.55 5.44 15.14
CA PRO A 101 -6.16 5.06 15.37
C PRO A 101 -5.82 3.68 14.81
N VAL A 102 -6.76 2.73 14.87
CA VAL A 102 -6.59 1.38 14.28
C VAL A 102 -6.37 1.47 12.76
N LEU A 103 -7.16 2.29 12.06
CA LEU A 103 -7.03 2.46 10.62
C LEU A 103 -5.72 3.16 10.27
N LEU A 104 -5.35 4.21 11.01
CA LEU A 104 -4.06 4.87 10.86
C LEU A 104 -2.89 3.89 10.98
N TRP A 105 -2.82 3.13 12.07
CA TRP A 105 -1.74 2.17 12.30
C TRP A 105 -1.70 1.08 11.23
N SER A 106 -2.85 0.54 10.85
CA SER A 106 -2.93 -0.47 9.78
C SER A 106 -2.37 0.07 8.46
N GLN A 107 -2.69 1.32 8.10
CA GLN A 107 -2.23 1.93 6.88
C GLN A 107 -0.74 2.25 6.94
N LEU A 108 -0.22 2.75 8.05
CA LEU A 108 1.22 2.94 8.23
C LEU A 108 2.00 1.63 8.04
N VAL A 109 1.49 0.51 8.56
CA VAL A 109 2.09 -0.81 8.35
C VAL A 109 2.03 -1.23 6.88
N VAL A 110 0.89 -1.03 6.19
CA VAL A 110 0.78 -1.31 4.75
C VAL A 110 1.82 -0.53 3.95
N GLN A 111 1.92 0.78 4.18
CA GLN A 111 2.87 1.64 3.47
C GLN A 111 4.32 1.24 3.77
N ALA A 112 4.63 0.91 5.02
CA ALA A 112 5.96 0.46 5.42
C ALA A 112 6.35 -0.88 4.78
N VAL A 113 5.48 -1.89 4.86
CA VAL A 113 5.73 -3.21 4.26
C VAL A 113 5.85 -3.07 2.74
N PHE A 114 5.01 -2.27 2.09
CA PHE A 114 5.10 -2.04 0.66
C PHE A 114 6.40 -1.32 0.27
N ALA A 115 6.78 -0.26 0.99
CA ALA A 115 8.02 0.48 0.75
C ALA A 115 9.28 -0.37 0.96
N LEU A 116 9.29 -1.24 1.98
CA LEU A 116 10.47 -2.01 2.35
C LEU A 116 10.60 -3.34 1.60
N ALA A 117 9.49 -4.06 1.42
CA ALA A 117 9.49 -5.42 0.88
C ALA A 117 9.15 -5.50 -0.62
N VAL A 118 8.32 -4.58 -1.14
CA VAL A 118 7.85 -4.63 -2.54
C VAL A 118 8.61 -3.65 -3.42
N MET A 119 8.97 -2.48 -2.90
CA MET A 119 9.86 -1.55 -3.58
C MET A 119 11.35 -1.97 -3.42
N PRO A 120 12.20 -1.73 -4.44
CA PRO A 120 11.93 -0.94 -5.65
C PRO A 120 11.46 -1.78 -6.86
N VAL A 121 10.25 -1.50 -7.38
CA VAL A 121 9.76 -2.08 -8.64
C VAL A 121 10.42 -1.39 -9.83
N ARG A 122 11.00 -2.15 -10.76
CA ARG A 122 11.62 -1.58 -11.97
C ARG A 122 10.52 -1.23 -12.97
N LEU A 123 10.13 0.04 -13.12
CA LEU A 123 9.10 0.42 -14.12
C LEU A 123 9.69 0.70 -15.50
N VAL A 124 10.86 1.33 -15.56
CA VAL A 124 11.59 1.59 -16.82
C VAL A 124 12.61 0.48 -17.09
N PRO A 125 12.72 -0.07 -18.31
CA PRO A 125 13.84 -0.92 -18.70
C PRO A 125 15.15 -0.13 -18.62
N ARG A 126 16.25 -0.72 -18.14
CA ARG A 126 17.57 -0.12 -18.42
C ARG A 126 17.72 -0.14 -19.94
N TRP A 127 17.91 1.01 -20.57
CA TRP A 127 18.43 1.04 -21.93
C TRP A 127 19.81 0.38 -21.87
N SER A 128 19.94 -0.82 -22.43
CA SER A 128 21.23 -1.42 -22.74
C SER A 128 21.71 -0.78 -24.03
N GLY A 129 22.31 0.39 -23.89
CA GLY A 129 23.05 1.09 -24.95
C GLY A 129 24.54 1.13 -24.64
N GLU A 130 25.04 0.08 -23.99
CA GLU A 130 26.46 -0.28 -23.88
C GLU A 130 26.61 -1.73 -24.37
#